data_AF-A0A1C9I2J3-F1
#
_entry.id   AF-A0A1C9I2J3-F1
#
_cell.length_a   1.000
_cell.length_b   1.000
_cell.length_c   1.000
_cell.angle_alpha   90.00
_cell.angle_beta   90.00
_cell.angle_gamma   90.00
#
_symmetry.space_group_name_H-M   'P 1'
#
loop_
_entity.id
_entity.type
_entity.pdbx_description
1 polymer ?
#
loop_
_entity_poly.entity_id
_entity_poly.type
_entity_poly.pdbx_seq_one_letter_code
_entity_poly.pdbx_strand_id
1 'polypeptide(L)' 'MGMDQPTVVATWENRTQIIEIMGIALQTSQEFQHLWKSSGGTGRLSQDDTDKLVELLRQIGNLNEMLMRLA' A
#
# COMPACT_ATOMS: atom_id res chain seq x y z
N MET A 1 -11.65 -26.54 -7.09
CA MET A 1 -12.72 -25.60 -6.68
C MET A 1 -12.15 -24.21 -6.86
N GLY A 2 -12.67 -23.44 -7.83
CA GLY A 2 -12.25 -22.05 -8.02
C GLY A 2 -12.63 -21.27 -6.77
N MET A 3 -11.64 -20.77 -6.05
CA MET A 3 -11.90 -19.78 -5.00
C MET A 3 -12.23 -18.51 -5.75
N ASP A 4 -13.52 -18.20 -5.93
CA ASP A 4 -13.97 -16.88 -6.31
C ASP A 4 -13.45 -15.93 -5.24
N GLN A 5 -12.28 -15.33 -5.50
CA GLN A 5 -11.77 -14.29 -4.63
C GLN A 5 -12.85 -13.21 -4.56
N PRO A 6 -13.23 -12.74 -3.35
CA PRO A 6 -14.26 -11.74 -3.21
C PRO A 6 -13.93 -10.55 -4.11
N THR A 7 -14.72 -10.36 -5.17
CA THR A 7 -14.52 -9.23 -6.06
C THR A 7 -15.11 -8.03 -5.35
N VAL A 8 -14.24 -7.08 -4.97
CA VAL A 8 -14.70 -5.82 -4.38
C VAL A 8 -15.55 -5.10 -5.40
N VAL A 9 -16.85 -4.98 -5.11
CA VAL A 9 -17.78 -4.22 -5.93
C VAL A 9 -17.81 -2.79 -5.38
N ALA A 10 -17.36 -1.82 -6.17
CA ALA A 10 -17.48 -0.42 -5.81
C ALA A 10 -18.96 0.00 -5.83
N THR A 11 -19.47 0.44 -4.68
CA THR A 11 -20.83 0.96 -4.48
C THR A 11 -20.80 2.40 -3.97
N TRP A 12 -21.96 3.04 -3.87
CA TRP A 12 -22.05 4.38 -3.28
C TRP A 12 -21.73 4.36 -1.77
N GLU A 13 -22.10 3.27 -1.08
CA GLU A 13 -21.89 3.08 0.35
C GLU A 13 -20.41 2.93 0.70
N ASN A 14 -19.62 2.20 -0.11
CA ASN A 14 -18.19 1.99 0.14
C ASN A 14 -17.28 2.99 -0.58
N ARG A 15 -17.82 3.89 -1.41
CA ARG A 15 -17.06 4.88 -2.19
C ARG A 15 -16.06 5.68 -1.34
N THR A 16 -16.50 6.20 -0.20
CA THR A 16 -15.64 7.03 0.67
C THR A 16 -14.45 6.23 1.21
N GLN A 17 -14.67 4.98 1.62
CA GLN A 17 -13.63 4.08 2.13
C GLN A 17 -12.65 3.68 1.03
N ILE A 18 -13.15 3.40 -0.19
CA ILE A 18 -12.29 3.12 -1.35
C ILE A 18 -11.38 4.30 -1.65
N ILE A 19 -11.91 5.54 -1.64
CA ILE A 19 -11.12 6.75 -1.87
C ILE A 19 -10.06 6.95 -0.78
N GLU A 20 -10.41 6.69 0.48
CA GLU A 20 -9.47 6.76 1.60
C GLU A 20 -8.33 5.75 1.43
N ILE A 21 -8.65 4.49 1.15
CA ILE A 21 -7.66 3.43 0.89
C ILE A 21 -6.72 3.82 -0.27
N MET A 22 -7.27 4.34 -1.37
CA MET A 22 -6.47 4.83 -2.50
C MET A 22 -5.58 6.01 -2.13
N GLY A 23 -6.08 6.94 -1.30
CA GLY A 23 -5.32 8.08 -0.80
C GLY A 23 -4.12 7.65 0.05
N ILE A 24 -4.34 6.71 0.98
CA ILE A 24 -3.26 6.15 1.80
C ILE A 24 -2.26 5.40 0.92
N ALA A 25 -2.72 4.57 -0.02
CA ALA A 25 -1.85 3.84 -0.94
C ALA A 25 -0.95 4.77 -1.76
N LEU A 26 -1.50 5.90 -2.23
CA LEU A 26 -0.74 6.93 -2.93
C LEU A 26 0.35 7.54 -2.03
N GLN A 27 -0.02 7.94 -0.80
CA GLN A 27 0.91 8.54 0.14
C GLN A 27 2.04 7.58 0.53
N THR A 28 1.71 6.34 0.88
CA THR A 28 2.69 5.30 1.23
C THR A 28 3.63 5.00 0.06
N SER A 29 3.10 4.95 -1.17
CA SER A 29 3.91 4.75 -2.37
C SER A 29 4.86 5.92 -2.63
N GLN A 30 4.42 7.15 -2.38
CA GLN A 30 5.27 8.34 -2.51
C GLN A 30 6.38 8.34 -1.46
N GLU A 31 6.07 7.98 -0.21
CA GLU A 31 7.06 7.85 0.87
C GLU A 31 8.11 6.78 0.55
N PHE A 32 7.67 5.62 0.06
CA PHE A 32 8.57 4.55 -0.39
C PHE A 32 9.53 5.06 -1.47
N GLN A 33 9.00 5.72 -2.50
CA GLN A 33 9.82 6.26 -3.58
C GLN A 33 10.80 7.34 -3.09
N HIS A 34 10.36 8.19 -2.16
CA HIS A 34 11.20 9.22 -1.59
C HIS A 34 12.38 8.60 -0.83
N LEU A 35 12.11 7.65 0.06
CA LEU A 35 13.12 6.95 0.84
C LEU A 35 14.09 6.15 -0.04
N TRP A 36 13.57 5.46 -1.05
CA TRP A 36 14.40 4.75 -2.03
C TRP A 36 15.36 5.70 -2.75
N LYS A 37 14.88 6.88 -3.18
CA LYS A 37 15.70 7.86 -3.89
C LYS A 37 16.71 8.55 -2.98
N SER A 38 16.30 8.94 -1.77
CA SER A 38 17.17 9.65 -0.82
C SER A 38 18.31 8.75 -0.33
N SER A 39 18.00 7.50 -0.01
CA SER A 39 18.99 6.52 0.50
C SER A 39 19.75 5.82 -0.63
N GLY A 40 19.18 5.69 -1.82
CA GLY A 40 19.87 5.17 -3.01
C GLY A 40 20.89 6.14 -3.60
N GLY A 41 20.73 7.44 -3.36
CA GLY A 41 21.67 8.49 -3.82
C GLY A 41 23.08 8.39 -3.23
N THR A 42 23.24 7.67 -2.11
CA THR A 42 24.53 7.47 -1.43
C THR A 42 25.19 6.12 -1.76
N GLY A 43 24.58 5.32 -2.64
CA GLY A 43 25.13 4.04 -3.12
C GLY A 43 24.89 2.84 -2.21
N ARG A 44 24.28 3.02 -1.03
CA ARG A 44 23.86 1.91 -0.15
C ARG A 44 22.73 2.35 0.78
N LEU A 45 21.65 1.58 0.80
CA LEU A 45 20.61 1.69 1.82
C LEU A 45 21.16 1.28 3.19
N SER A 46 20.88 2.09 4.20
CA SER A 46 21.07 1.68 5.59
C SER A 46 20.10 0.53 5.94
N GLN A 47 20.40 -0.23 6.99
CA GLN A 47 19.47 -1.24 7.48
C GLN A 47 18.15 -0.60 7.90
N ASP A 48 18.20 0.54 8.62
CA ASP A 48 17.03 1.30 9.04
C ASP A 48 16.13 1.73 7.87
N ASP A 49 16.74 2.19 6.77
CA ASP A 49 15.99 2.56 5.57
C ASP A 49 15.39 1.34 4.88
N THR A 50 16.13 0.22 4.86
CA THR A 50 15.65 -1.05 4.32
C THR A 50 14.44 -1.55 5.11
N ASP A 51 14.50 -1.51 6.44
CA ASP A 51 13.41 -1.93 7.32
C ASP A 51 12.17 -1.05 7.12
N LYS A 52 12.35 0.28 6.96
CA LYS A 52 11.26 1.20 6.63
C LYS A 52 10.65 0.92 5.26
N LEU A 53 11.45 0.63 4.23
CA LEU A 53 10.94 0.25 2.91
C LEU A 53 10.07 -1.01 2.97
N VAL A 54 10.52 -2.03 3.73
CA VAL A 54 9.74 -3.25 3.95
C VAL A 54 8.42 -2.96 4.67
N GLU A 55 8.46 -2.09 5.69
CA GLU A 55 7.26 -1.69 6.42
C GLU A 55 6.25 -0.96 5.52
N LEU A 56 6.70 -0.05 4.66
CA LEU A 56 5.84 0.65 3.70
C LEU A 56 5.21 -0.33 2.69
N LEU A 57 5.95 -1.34 2.21
CA LEU A 57 5.38 -2.40 1.37
C LEU A 57 4.34 -3.23 2.11
N ARG A 58 4.59 -3.55 3.39
CA ARG A 58 3.62 -4.25 4.24
C ARG A 58 2.33 -3.44 4.40
N GLN A 59 2.44 -2.13 4.61
CA GLN A 59 1.27 -1.25 4.68
C GLN A 59 0.47 -1.25 3.37
N ILE A 60 1.12 -1.20 2.21
CA ILE A 60 0.44 -1.34 0.90
C ILE A 60 -0.29 -2.69 0.79
N GLY A 61 0.34 -3.78 1.24
CA GLY A 61 -0.31 -5.09 1.31
C GLY A 61 -1.55 -5.11 2.21
N ASN A 62 -1.48 -4.49 3.38
CA ASN A 62 -2.61 -4.37 4.31
C ASN A 62 -3.77 -3.56 3.70
N LEU A 63 -3.48 -2.53 2.90
CA LEU A 63 -4.52 -1.75 2.19
C LEU A 63 -5.28 -2.62 1.18
N ASN A 64 -4.59 -3.54 0.50
CA ASN A 64 -5.25 -4.52 -0.36
C ASN A 64 -6.16 -5.45 0.45
N GLU A 65 -5.71 -5.93 1.62
CA GLU A 65 -6.57 -6.73 2.50
C GLU A 65 -7.79 -5.94 3.00
N MET A 66 -7.63 -4.66 3.34
CA MET A 66 -8.73 -3.79 3.74
C MET A 66 -9.74 -3.63 2.60
N LEU A 67 -9.26 -3.42 1.37
CA LEU A 67 -10.11 -3.32 0.19
C LEU A 67 -10.93 -4.60 -0.01
N MET A 68 -10.29 -5.77 0.10
CA MET A 68 -10.96 -7.08 -0.04
C MET A 68 -12.02 -7.36 1.02
N ARG A 69 -11.95 -6.71 2.19
CA ARG A 69 -12.97 -6.80 3.25
C ARG A 69 -14.19 -5.92 3.01
N LEU A 70 -14.17 -5.06 1.98
CA LEU A 70 -15.32 -4.25 1.56
C LEU A 70 -16.29 -5.00 0.63
N ALA A 71 -15.92 -6.21 0.21
CA ALA A 71 -16.71 -7.08 -0.66
C ALA A 71 -17.78 -7.87 0.12
#